data_AF-A0A7T5RXP3-F1
#
_entry.id   AF-A0A7T5RXP3-F1
#
_cell.length_a   1.000
_cell.length_b   1.000
_cell.length_c   1.000
_cell.angle_alpha   90.00
_cell.angle_beta   90.00
_cell.angle_gamma   90.00
#
_symmetry.space_group_name_H-M   'P 1'
#
loop_
_entity.id
_entity.type
_entity.pdbx_description
1 polymer ?
#
loop_
_entity_poly.entity_id
_entity_poly.type
_entity_poly.pdbx_seq_one_letter_code
_entity_poly.pdbx_strand_id
1 'polypeptide(L)'
;MTISVKSNWTGSKNTSELVRKQIAERWGEDEAKRYNPFENCLTFKQWLKNGCVVRKDEKAIRSFIVIEKKDKKTGAVIEKRLKTIYLFYEKQVESRA
;
A
#
# COMPACT_ATOMS: atom_id res chain seq x y z
N MET A 1 -12.91 0.61 14.90
CA MET A 1 -12.87 1.93 14.22
C MET A 1 -12.33 1.70 12.82
N THR A 2 -13.05 2.17 11.80
CA THR A 2 -12.61 2.10 10.40
C THR A 2 -11.90 3.41 10.09
N ILE A 3 -10.63 3.34 9.66
CA ILE A 3 -9.81 4.53 9.40
C ILE A 3 -9.60 4.62 7.89
N SER A 4 -10.26 5.60 7.26
CA SER A 4 -10.19 5.85 5.82
C SER A 4 -9.48 7.17 5.53
N VAL A 5 -8.45 7.10 4.69
CA VAL A 5 -7.53 8.18 4.35
C VAL A 5 -7.15 8.10 2.87
N LYS A 6 -7.30 9.19 2.12
CA LYS A 6 -6.96 9.24 0.69
C LYS A 6 -5.50 8.85 0.41
N SER A 7 -5.31 7.87 -0.47
CA SER A 7 -4.02 7.41 -0.96
C SER A 7 -3.69 7.95 -2.36
N ASN A 8 -2.40 8.11 -2.65
CA ASN A 8 -1.89 8.40 -3.99
C ASN A 8 -1.57 7.09 -4.74
N TRP A 9 -2.48 6.11 -4.73
CA TRP A 9 -2.21 4.80 -5.31
C TRP A 9 -1.95 4.88 -6.82
N THR A 10 -0.78 4.40 -7.22
CA THR A 10 -0.36 4.25 -8.63
C THR A 10 -0.05 2.79 -8.97
N GLY A 11 -0.58 1.85 -8.19
CA GLY A 11 -0.36 0.42 -8.40
C GLY A 11 -1.12 -0.10 -9.63
N SER A 12 -0.79 -1.32 -10.05
CA SER A 12 -1.59 -2.04 -11.04
C SER A 12 -2.62 -2.95 -10.36
N LYS A 13 -3.65 -3.38 -11.10
CA LYS A 13 -4.65 -4.34 -10.59
C LYS A 13 -4.01 -5.58 -9.95
N ASN A 14 -2.95 -6.11 -10.58
CA ASN A 14 -2.20 -7.26 -10.07
C ASN A 14 -1.56 -6.99 -8.70
N THR A 15 -1.02 -5.78 -8.49
CA THR A 15 -0.43 -5.40 -7.19
C THR A 15 -1.50 -5.22 -6.11
N SER A 16 -2.70 -4.80 -6.49
CA SER A 16 -3.84 -4.71 -5.57
C SER A 16 -4.31 -6.09 -5.12
N GLU A 17 -4.42 -7.04 -6.06
CA GLU A 17 -4.79 -8.43 -5.72
C GLU A 17 -3.75 -9.11 -4.82
N LEU A 18 -2.46 -8.83 -5.02
CA LEU A 18 -1.39 -9.35 -4.16
C LEU A 18 -1.49 -8.83 -2.71
N VAL A 19 -1.86 -7.56 -2.53
CA VAL A 19 -2.13 -6.99 -1.21
C VAL A 19 -3.40 -7.60 -0.62
N ARG A 20 -4.47 -7.75 -1.42
CA ARG A 20 -5.71 -8.39 -1.00
C ARG A 20 -5.49 -9.80 -0.47
N LYS A 21 -4.69 -10.62 -1.17
CA LYS A 21 -4.33 -11.98 -0.72
C LYS A 21 -3.62 -11.98 0.63
N GLN A 22 -2.64 -11.11 0.82
CA GLN A 22 -1.95 -10.98 2.12
C GLN A 22 -2.88 -10.51 3.25
N ILE A 23 -3.88 -9.67 2.95
CA ILE A 23 -4.91 -9.28 3.91
C ILE A 23 -5.80 -10.48 4.25
N ALA A 24 -6.23 -11.25 3.24
CA ALA A 24 -7.02 -12.46 3.42
C ALA A 24 -6.29 -13.50 4.29
N GLU A 25 -5.00 -13.73 4.04
CA GLU A 25 -4.17 -14.64 4.82
C GLU A 25 -4.04 -14.24 6.29
N ARG A 26 -4.07 -12.93 6.59
CA ARG A 26 -3.87 -12.42 7.95
C ARG A 26 -5.16 -12.24 8.75
N TRP A 27 -6.24 -11.83 8.09
CA TRP A 27 -7.49 -11.45 8.76
C TRP A 27 -8.76 -12.02 8.12
N GLY A 28 -8.62 -12.86 7.10
CA GLY A 28 -9.74 -13.53 6.42
C GLY A 28 -10.30 -12.77 5.21
N GLU A 29 -11.10 -13.49 4.43
CA GLU A 29 -11.71 -13.00 3.18
C GLU A 29 -12.64 -11.79 3.39
N ASP A 30 -13.30 -11.69 4.54
CA ASP A 30 -14.20 -10.56 4.83
C ASP A 30 -13.44 -9.23 4.93
N GLU A 31 -12.22 -9.25 5.48
CA GLU A 31 -11.35 -8.08 5.47
C GLU A 31 -10.73 -7.82 4.10
N ALA A 32 -10.45 -8.88 3.34
CA ALA A 32 -9.97 -8.77 1.97
C ALA A 32 -10.99 -8.09 1.02
N LYS A 33 -12.29 -8.27 1.30
CA LYS A 33 -13.39 -7.56 0.60
C LYS A 33 -13.46 -6.08 0.99
N ARG A 34 -13.15 -5.74 2.24
CA ARG A 34 -13.12 -4.36 2.74
C ARG A 34 -11.88 -3.58 2.30
N TYR A 35 -10.83 -4.26 1.88
CA TYR A 35 -9.62 -3.63 1.39
C TYR A 35 -9.89 -2.71 0.18
N ASN A 36 -9.54 -1.44 0.36
CA ASN A 36 -9.53 -0.39 -0.64
C ASN A 36 -8.13 0.26 -0.71
N PRO A 37 -7.35 0.04 -1.79
CA PRO A 37 -6.02 0.64 -1.93
C PRO A 37 -6.00 2.18 -1.88
N PHE A 38 -7.14 2.83 -2.14
CA PHE A 38 -7.26 4.29 -2.14
C PHE A 38 -7.50 4.89 -0.75
N GLU A 39 -7.81 4.06 0.25
CA GLU A 39 -8.43 4.55 1.49
C GLU A 39 -7.88 3.92 2.76
N ASN A 40 -7.65 2.61 2.79
CA ASN A 40 -7.37 1.90 4.05
C ASN A 40 -6.08 1.08 4.02
N CYS A 41 -5.20 1.36 3.06
CA CYS A 41 -3.89 0.71 2.96
C CYS A 41 -2.83 1.70 2.46
N LEU A 42 -1.95 2.12 3.36
CA LEU A 42 -1.02 3.22 3.13
C LEU A 42 0.40 2.86 3.56
N THR A 43 1.37 3.62 3.06
CA THR A 43 2.74 3.55 3.59
C THR A 43 2.82 4.12 5.01
N PHE A 44 3.80 3.68 5.79
CA PHE A 44 4.04 4.20 7.15
C PHE A 44 4.05 5.73 7.22
N LYS A 45 4.74 6.39 6.29
CA LYS A 45 4.83 7.86 6.22
C LYS A 45 3.48 8.51 5.94
N GLN A 46 2.62 7.89 5.12
CA GLN A 46 1.29 8.40 4.83
C GLN A 46 0.37 8.25 6.03
N TRP A 47 0.43 7.14 6.77
CA TRP A 47 -0.31 7.01 8.02
C TRP A 47 0.09 8.10 9.02
N LEU A 48 1.40 8.31 9.23
CA LEU A 48 1.91 9.36 10.11
C LEU A 48 1.42 10.76 9.72
N LYS A 49 1.40 11.07 8.42
CA LYS A 49 0.91 12.36 7.91
C LYS A 49 -0.58 12.58 8.23
N ASN A 50 -1.35 11.52 8.37
CA ASN A 50 -2.79 11.56 8.67
C ASN A 50 -3.09 11.29 10.16
N GLY A 51 -2.11 11.54 11.05
CA GLY A 51 -2.31 11.42 12.49
C GLY A 51 -2.47 9.98 12.99
N CYS A 52 -2.12 8.98 12.18
CA CYS A 52 -2.17 7.57 12.57
C CYS A 52 -0.75 7.02 12.67
N VAL A 53 -0.52 6.10 13.61
CA VAL A 53 0.76 5.41 13.76
C VAL A 53 0.56 3.91 13.56
N VAL A 54 1.49 3.26 12.89
CA VAL A 54 1.51 1.80 12.81
C VAL A 54 1.85 1.25 14.19
N ARG A 55 1.06 0.30 14.68
CA ARG A 55 1.26 -0.31 15.99
C ARG A 55 2.63 -0.99 16.06
N LYS A 56 3.17 -1.09 17.27
CA LYS A 56 4.47 -1.72 17.50
C LYS A 56 4.43 -3.19 17.02
N ASP A 57 5.55 -3.63 16.43
CA ASP A 57 5.78 -5.00 15.96
C ASP A 57 4.89 -5.50 14.79
N GLU A 58 4.09 -4.61 14.18
CA GLU A 58 3.30 -4.93 12.99
C GLU A 58 4.17 -5.17 11.74
N LYS A 59 3.94 -6.28 11.06
CA LYS A 59 4.64 -6.62 9.81
C LYS A 59 3.99 -5.91 8.64
N ALA A 60 4.78 -5.26 7.79
CA ALA A 60 4.25 -4.66 6.56
C ALA A 60 3.66 -5.70 5.60
N ILE A 61 2.65 -5.28 4.83
CA ILE A 61 2.17 -5.96 3.64
C ILE A 61 3.08 -5.53 2.49
N ARG A 62 3.64 -6.50 1.76
CA ARG A 62 4.59 -6.20 0.68
C ARG A 62 3.83 -6.02 -0.62
N SER A 63 4.09 -4.92 -1.30
CA SER A 63 3.65 -4.67 -2.67
C SER A 63 4.85 -4.20 -3.50
N PHE A 64 4.67 -3.98 -4.79
CA PHE A 64 5.72 -3.43 -5.63
C PHE A 64 5.11 -2.50 -6.68
N ILE A 65 5.91 -1.57 -7.16
CA ILE A 65 5.59 -0.75 -8.33
C ILE A 65 6.65 -0.97 -9.40
N VAL A 66 6.23 -0.89 -10.66
CA VAL A 66 7.14 -0.87 -11.80
C VAL A 66 7.50 0.59 -12.05
N ILE A 67 8.78 0.93 -11.90
CA ILE A 67 9.29 2.25 -12.25
C ILE A 67 9.96 2.13 -13.62
N GLU A 68 9.42 2.87 -14.57
CA GLU A 68 10.00 2.98 -15.90
C GLU A 68 10.92 4.20 -15.95
N LYS A 69 12.20 3.96 -16.27
CA LYS A 69 13.17 5.02 -16.56
C LYS A 69 13.10 5.31 -18.05
N LYS A 70 12.67 6.51 -18.40
CA LYS A 70 12.61 6.98 -19.79
C LYS A 70 13.87 7.75 -20.16
N ASP A 71 14.31 7.59 -21.40
CA ASP A 71 15.36 8.38 -22.00
C ASP A 71 14.91 9.84 -22.10
N LYS A 72 15.77 10.77 -21.68
CA LYS A 72 15.42 12.19 -21.66
C LYS A 72 15.33 12.81 -23.06
N LYS A 73 15.95 12.20 -24.08
CA LYS A 73 15.98 12.72 -25.45
C LYS A 73 14.90 12.09 -26.32
N THR A 74 14.68 10.77 -26.20
CA THR A 74 13.75 10.04 -27.08
C THR A 74 12.41 9.70 -26.42
N GLY A 75 12.32 9.81 -25.09
CA GLY A 75 11.14 9.39 -24.33
C GLY A 75 10.93 7.86 -24.27
N ALA A 76 11.81 7.07 -24.90
CA ALA A 76 11.76 5.62 -24.90
C ALA A 76 12.05 5.06 -23.50
N VAL A 77 11.37 3.98 -23.11
CA VAL A 77 11.65 3.29 -21.84
C VAL A 77 12.98 2.56 -21.94
N ILE A 78 14.01 3.03 -21.23
CA ILE A 78 15.35 2.43 -21.19
C ILE A 78 15.40 1.27 -20.19
N GLU A 79 14.68 1.39 -19.08
CA GLU A 79 14.82 0.46 -17.97
C GLU A 79 13.49 0.33 -17.22
N LYS A 80 13.14 -0.90 -16.84
CA LYS A 80 12.02 -1.17 -15.92
C LYS A 80 12.59 -1.79 -14.65
N ARG A 81 12.43 -1.10 -13.52
CA ARG A 81 12.87 -1.60 -12.21
C ARG A 81 11.65 -1.84 -11.33
N LEU A 82 11.67 -2.96 -10.61
CA LEU A 82 10.69 -3.23 -9.56
C LEU A 82 11.15 -2.54 -8.27
N LYS A 83 10.29 -1.70 -7.69
CA LYS A 83 10.50 -1.12 -6.37
C LYS A 83 9.48 -1.70 -5.41
N THR A 84 9.98 -2.43 -4.41
CA THR A 84 9.14 -2.90 -3.31
C THR A 84 8.61 -1.73 -2.49
N ILE A 85 7.33 -1.79 -2.14
CA ILE A 85 6.64 -0.86 -1.26
C ILE A 85 6.12 -1.64 -0.07
N TYR A 86 6.27 -1.06 1.11
CA TYR A 86 5.74 -1.57 2.36
C TYR A 86 4.48 -0.80 2.73
N LEU A 87 3.37 -1.51 2.80
CA LEU A 87 2.05 -0.97 3.11
C LEU A 87 1.55 -1.52 4.45
N PHE A 88 0.64 -0.79 5.06
CA PHE A 88 0.00 -1.15 6.31
C PHE A 88 -1.51 -0.95 6.16
N TYR A 89 -2.28 -1.97 6.50
CA TYR A 89 -3.75 -1.93 6.47
C TYR A 89 -4.31 -1.23 7.72
N GLU A 90 -5.55 -0.73 7.66
CA GLU A 90 -6.18 0.01 8.77
C GLU A 90 -6.15 -0.75 10.11
N LYS A 91 -6.19 -2.09 10.11
CA LYS A 91 -6.10 -2.88 11.34
C LYS A 91 -4.74 -2.83 12.02
N GLN A 92 -3.70 -2.41 11.30
CA GLN A 92 -2.31 -2.35 11.79
C GLN A 92 -1.95 -0.97 12.35
N VAL A 93 -2.88 -0.03 12.32
CA VAL A 93 -2.63 1.35 12.75
C VAL A 93 -3.57 1.75 13.89
N GLU A 94 -3.14 2.72 14.66
CA GLU A 94 -3.92 3.36 15.70
C GLU A 94 -3.89 4.87 15.52
N SER A 95 -4.99 5.53 15.90
CA SER A 95 -5.07 6.99 15.90
C SER A 95 -4.14 7.51 16.98
N ARG A 96 -3.24 8.41 16.62
CA ARG A 96 -2.44 9.15 17.58
C ARG A 96 -3.29 10.35 18.01
N ALA A 97 -4.01 10.19 19.11
CA ALA A 97 -4.67 11.29 19.79
C ALA A 97 -3.65 12.35 20.25
#